data_AF-A0A2E9PPF4-F1
#
_entry.id   AF-A0A2E9PPF4-F1
#
_cell.length_a   1.000
_cell.length_b   1.000
_cell.length_c   1.000
_cell.angle_alpha   90.00
_cell.angle_beta   90.00
_cell.angle_gamma   90.00
#
_symmetry.space_group_name_H-M   'P 1'
#
loop_
_entity.id
_entity.type
_entity.pdbx_description
1 polymer ?
#
loop_
_entity_poly.entity_id
_entity_poly.type
_entity_poly.pdbx_seq_one_letter_code
_entity_poly.pdbx_strand_id
1 'polypeptide(L)'
;MSNGGDMSYLLACEASDVFRAIAPVAGCMMTWIYDSCAPVNPLPVFEIHGTDDNVTWWEGAGEIYNDGWGPWESVDTTFNFWTQLNGCTESTIDTLPDINTSDGSYVISHKNTNGVNNNEVWLYEVVNGGHDWPGAYGNMDINASEEIWNFFTLVVEDSLNIHTAFTDHLPHGYILHPAYPNPFNPSTTLSYELLEQAYVNIIIYDLLGRQVKSLINQTQDAGFKSVIWNATNDYGKPLSAGVYLYQIRAGEFVQTKKMVLLK
;
A
#
# COMPACT_ATOMS: atom_id res chain seq x y z
N MET A 1 -3.48 7.09 -8.26
CA MET A 1 -3.20 8.53 -8.15
C MET A 1 -3.92 9.28 -9.24
N SER A 2 -4.58 10.39 -8.93
CA SER A 2 -5.14 11.33 -9.90
C SER A 2 -6.08 10.60 -10.86
N ASN A 3 -5.94 10.81 -12.17
CA ASN A 3 -6.68 10.09 -13.20
C ASN A 3 -6.68 8.55 -13.05
N GLY A 4 -5.65 7.96 -12.44
CA GLY A 4 -5.64 6.53 -12.12
C GLY A 4 -6.57 6.15 -10.96
N GLY A 5 -6.78 7.05 -10.00
CA GLY A 5 -7.82 6.97 -8.99
C GLY A 5 -9.22 7.09 -9.61
N ASP A 6 -9.43 8.07 -10.49
CA ASP A 6 -10.72 8.26 -11.19
C ASP A 6 -11.10 7.03 -12.01
N MET A 7 -10.13 6.49 -12.76
CA MET A 7 -10.27 5.23 -13.50
C MET A 7 -10.60 4.08 -12.56
N SER A 8 -10.06 4.06 -11.33
CA SER A 8 -10.36 2.98 -10.38
C SER A 8 -11.84 3.01 -9.98
N TYR A 9 -12.43 4.17 -9.70
CA TYR A 9 -13.87 4.28 -9.46
C TYR A 9 -14.70 3.82 -10.67
N LEU A 10 -14.32 4.25 -11.88
CA LEU A 10 -14.99 3.84 -13.11
C LEU A 10 -14.99 2.31 -13.27
N LEU A 11 -13.82 1.68 -13.08
CA LEU A 11 -13.68 0.22 -13.17
C LEU A 11 -14.46 -0.50 -12.09
N ALA A 12 -14.56 0.05 -10.88
CA ALA A 12 -15.41 -0.53 -9.85
C ALA A 12 -16.88 -0.54 -10.25
N CYS A 13 -17.37 0.52 -10.89
CA CYS A 13 -18.75 0.61 -11.35
C CYS A 13 -19.02 -0.26 -12.59
N GLU A 14 -18.15 -0.22 -13.59
CA GLU A 14 -18.39 -0.83 -14.92
C GLU A 14 -17.85 -2.26 -15.08
N ALA A 15 -16.89 -2.67 -14.25
CA ALA A 15 -16.17 -3.94 -14.38
C ALA A 15 -16.00 -4.68 -13.04
N SER A 16 -17.00 -4.58 -12.17
CA SER A 16 -17.07 -5.27 -10.86
C SER A 16 -17.14 -6.80 -10.92
N ASP A 17 -17.33 -7.38 -12.11
CA ASP A 17 -17.18 -8.81 -12.36
C ASP A 17 -15.72 -9.23 -12.62
N VAL A 18 -14.86 -8.27 -13.00
CA VAL A 18 -13.43 -8.45 -13.25
C VAL A 18 -12.59 -8.04 -12.04
N PHE A 19 -12.83 -6.85 -11.49
CA PHE A 19 -12.07 -6.31 -10.36
C PHE A 19 -12.74 -6.66 -9.04
N ARG A 20 -11.94 -7.08 -8.06
CA ARG A 20 -12.43 -7.55 -6.75
C ARG A 20 -12.24 -6.56 -5.61
N ALA A 21 -11.47 -5.50 -5.83
CA ALA A 21 -11.30 -4.37 -4.94
C ALA A 21 -10.65 -3.23 -5.72
N ILE A 22 -10.77 -1.99 -5.23
CA ILE A 22 -10.05 -0.84 -5.77
C ILE A 22 -9.38 -0.04 -4.65
N ALA A 23 -8.33 0.69 -5.01
CA ALA A 23 -7.66 1.60 -4.08
C ALA A 23 -7.27 2.92 -4.75
N PRO A 24 -8.23 3.85 -4.90
CA PRO A 24 -7.96 5.17 -5.46
C PRO A 24 -7.11 6.01 -4.49
N VAL A 25 -6.12 6.70 -5.04
CA VAL A 25 -5.25 7.64 -4.30
C VAL A 25 -5.37 8.99 -4.99
N ALA A 26 -5.55 10.07 -4.24
CA ALA A 26 -5.59 11.46 -4.71
C ALA A 26 -6.36 11.59 -6.04
N GLY A 27 -7.57 11.03 -6.10
CA GLY A 27 -8.41 10.97 -7.29
C GLY A 27 -9.85 11.30 -6.91
N CYS A 28 -10.75 11.42 -7.88
CA CYS A 28 -12.12 11.81 -7.61
C CYS A 28 -13.13 10.90 -8.32
N MET A 29 -14.30 10.76 -7.70
CA MET A 29 -15.44 10.11 -8.33
C MET A 29 -16.25 11.18 -9.06
N MET A 30 -16.14 11.19 -10.39
CA MET A 30 -16.89 12.13 -11.23
C MET A 30 -18.39 11.98 -10.98
N THR A 31 -19.15 13.08 -10.98
CA THR A 31 -20.60 13.05 -10.72
C THR A 31 -21.34 12.12 -11.67
N TRP A 32 -20.93 12.06 -12.95
CA TRP A 32 -21.54 11.14 -13.91
C TRP A 32 -21.23 9.66 -13.62
N ILE A 33 -20.08 9.35 -13.00
CA ILE A 33 -19.79 8.00 -12.49
C ILE A 33 -20.71 7.74 -11.30
N TYR A 34 -20.79 8.67 -10.34
CA TYR A 34 -21.67 8.57 -9.18
C TYR A 34 -23.14 8.30 -9.54
N ASP A 35 -23.69 9.07 -10.48
CA ASP A 35 -25.10 8.95 -10.90
C ASP A 35 -25.43 7.64 -11.60
N SER A 36 -24.44 7.02 -12.25
CA SER A 36 -24.63 5.81 -13.08
C SER A 36 -24.06 4.54 -12.47
N CYS A 37 -23.34 4.63 -11.34
CA CYS A 37 -22.64 3.50 -10.75
C CYS A 37 -23.61 2.44 -10.22
N ALA A 38 -23.59 1.26 -10.85
CA ALA A 38 -24.42 0.12 -10.48
C ALA A 38 -23.65 -1.20 -10.68
N PRO A 39 -22.64 -1.49 -9.85
CA PRO A 39 -21.81 -2.67 -10.02
C PRO A 39 -22.62 -3.97 -9.84
N VAL A 40 -22.27 -5.00 -10.62
CA VAL A 40 -22.86 -6.34 -10.54
C VAL A 40 -22.64 -6.96 -9.17
N ASN A 41 -21.45 -6.74 -8.60
CA ASN A 41 -21.12 -7.09 -7.22
C ASN A 41 -20.55 -5.85 -6.51
N PRO A 42 -21.09 -5.44 -5.35
CA PRO A 42 -20.38 -4.53 -4.47
C PRO A 42 -19.00 -5.09 -4.15
N LEU A 43 -18.00 -4.21 -4.05
CA LEU A 43 -16.61 -4.57 -3.83
C LEU A 43 -15.97 -3.69 -2.75
N PRO A 44 -14.94 -4.19 -2.05
CA PRO A 44 -14.17 -3.41 -1.08
C PRO A 44 -13.43 -2.24 -1.74
N VAL A 45 -13.38 -1.10 -1.05
CA VAL A 45 -12.75 0.13 -1.54
C VAL A 45 -11.81 0.68 -0.48
N PHE A 46 -10.62 1.09 -0.86
CA PHE A 46 -9.69 1.79 0.03
C PHE A 46 -9.17 3.10 -0.58
N GLU A 47 -9.67 4.20 -0.07
CA GLU A 47 -9.42 5.56 -0.56
C GLU A 47 -8.29 6.22 0.24
N ILE A 48 -7.39 6.96 -0.41
CA ILE A 48 -6.35 7.76 0.26
C ILE A 48 -6.31 9.15 -0.37
N HIS A 49 -6.72 10.17 0.38
CA HIS A 49 -6.87 11.53 -0.15
C HIS A 49 -6.33 12.58 0.83
N GLY A 50 -5.75 13.65 0.28
CA GLY A 50 -5.26 14.80 1.05
C GLY A 50 -6.34 15.86 1.25
N THR A 51 -6.44 16.44 2.44
CA THR A 51 -7.43 17.50 2.72
C THR A 51 -7.05 18.83 2.07
N ASP A 52 -5.76 19.05 1.82
CA ASP A 52 -5.19 20.26 1.17
C ASP A 52 -4.79 19.98 -0.29
N ASP A 53 -5.37 18.95 -0.91
CA ASP A 53 -5.19 18.64 -2.32
C ASP A 53 -5.69 19.82 -3.19
N ASN A 54 -4.78 20.38 -3.98
CA ASN A 54 -5.03 21.54 -4.82
C ASN A 54 -5.37 21.20 -6.28
N VAL A 55 -5.43 19.91 -6.62
CA VAL A 55 -5.80 19.36 -7.93
C VAL A 55 -7.18 18.71 -7.85
N THR A 56 -7.35 17.73 -6.96
CA THR A 56 -8.60 17.03 -6.68
C THR A 56 -9.10 17.41 -5.30
N TRP A 57 -9.95 18.44 -5.24
CA TRP A 57 -10.36 19.05 -3.98
C TRP A 57 -11.18 18.10 -3.10
N TRP A 58 -10.89 18.13 -1.80
CA TRP A 58 -11.58 17.36 -0.77
C TRP A 58 -13.10 17.55 -0.80
N GLU A 59 -13.55 18.80 -0.92
CA GLU A 59 -14.97 19.20 -0.93
C GLU A 59 -15.68 18.89 -2.26
N GLY A 60 -14.98 18.30 -3.23
CA GLY A 60 -15.47 18.11 -4.59
C GLY A 60 -15.45 19.39 -5.42
N ALA A 61 -15.85 19.29 -6.68
CA ALA A 61 -16.06 20.45 -7.54
C ALA A 61 -17.40 20.33 -8.28
N GLY A 62 -18.28 21.29 -8.05
CA GLY A 62 -19.57 21.36 -8.74
C GLY A 62 -19.46 21.85 -10.19
N GLU A 63 -20.59 21.89 -10.90
CA GLU A 63 -20.70 22.25 -12.33
C GLU A 63 -20.12 23.62 -12.73
N ILE A 64 -19.91 24.50 -11.74
CA ILE A 64 -19.35 25.84 -11.95
C ILE A 64 -17.83 25.77 -12.23
N TYR A 65 -17.18 24.65 -11.90
CA TYR A 65 -15.77 24.42 -12.19
C TYR A 65 -15.60 24.03 -13.67
N ASN A 66 -15.30 25.03 -14.49
CA ASN A 66 -15.22 24.89 -15.95
C ASN A 66 -13.78 24.64 -16.42
N ASP A 67 -13.17 23.55 -15.94
CA ASP A 67 -11.85 23.08 -16.38
C ASP A 67 -11.92 22.11 -17.56
N GLY A 68 -13.14 21.72 -17.96
CA GLY A 68 -13.42 20.80 -19.07
C GLY A 68 -13.50 19.32 -18.69
N TRP A 69 -13.27 18.95 -17.42
CA TRP A 69 -13.36 17.57 -16.94
C TRP A 69 -14.76 17.22 -16.41
N GLY A 70 -15.50 18.23 -15.95
CA GLY A 70 -16.84 18.07 -15.40
C GLY A 70 -16.82 17.98 -13.86
N PRO A 71 -18.00 17.97 -13.22
CA PRO A 71 -18.08 17.94 -11.77
C PRO A 71 -17.68 16.59 -11.18
N TRP A 72 -17.21 16.62 -9.94
CA TRP A 72 -16.92 15.43 -9.13
C TRP A 72 -17.37 15.61 -7.68
N GLU A 73 -17.69 14.49 -7.06
CA GLU A 73 -18.20 14.44 -5.70
C GLU A 73 -17.09 14.67 -4.67
N SER A 74 -17.47 15.15 -3.48
CA SER A 74 -16.54 15.26 -2.35
C SER A 74 -16.04 13.88 -1.90
N VAL A 75 -14.90 13.86 -1.21
CA VAL A 75 -14.35 12.63 -0.62
C VAL A 75 -15.36 12.01 0.34
N ASP A 76 -15.98 12.81 1.21
CA ASP A 76 -17.03 12.35 2.13
C ASP A 76 -18.23 11.75 1.40
N THR A 77 -18.67 12.38 0.31
CA THR A 77 -19.81 11.88 -0.49
C THR A 77 -19.47 10.55 -1.14
N THR A 78 -18.27 10.43 -1.68
CA THR A 78 -17.74 9.23 -2.32
C THR A 78 -17.59 8.08 -1.33
N PHE A 79 -16.97 8.33 -0.18
CA PHE A 79 -16.79 7.35 0.89
C PHE A 79 -18.13 6.83 1.43
N ASN A 80 -19.10 7.74 1.63
CA ASN A 80 -20.45 7.37 2.07
C ASN A 80 -21.22 6.57 1.00
N PHE A 81 -21.04 6.90 -0.28
CA PHE A 81 -21.60 6.13 -1.38
C PHE A 81 -21.14 4.67 -1.35
N TRP A 82 -19.82 4.43 -1.30
CA TRP A 82 -19.28 3.07 -1.27
C TRP A 82 -19.66 2.33 0.01
N THR A 83 -19.72 3.02 1.14
CA THR A 83 -20.19 2.46 2.42
C THR A 83 -21.63 1.96 2.31
N GLN A 84 -22.54 2.76 1.75
CA GLN A 84 -23.94 2.40 1.57
C GLN A 84 -24.09 1.27 0.55
N LEU A 85 -23.36 1.33 -0.56
CA LEU A 85 -23.39 0.32 -1.61
C LEU A 85 -22.91 -1.05 -1.11
N ASN A 86 -21.91 -1.06 -0.23
CA ASN A 86 -21.42 -2.26 0.44
C ASN A 86 -22.24 -2.64 1.68
N GLY A 87 -23.20 -1.82 2.12
CA GLY A 87 -24.03 -2.11 3.28
C GLY A 87 -23.24 -2.29 4.58
N CYS A 88 -22.10 -1.62 4.74
CA CYS A 88 -21.28 -1.68 5.95
C CYS A 88 -22.08 -1.14 7.15
N THR A 89 -22.01 -1.85 8.29
CA THR A 89 -22.80 -1.50 9.50
C THR A 89 -21.94 -1.06 10.69
N GLU A 90 -20.63 -1.29 10.62
CA GLU A 90 -19.68 -0.92 11.66
C GLU A 90 -18.75 0.17 11.14
N SER A 91 -18.35 1.08 12.01
CA SER A 91 -17.48 2.20 11.67
C SER A 91 -16.48 2.45 12.79
N THR A 92 -15.21 2.50 12.43
CA THR A 92 -14.11 2.85 13.34
C THR A 92 -13.32 4.01 12.76
N ILE A 93 -12.99 4.97 13.61
CA ILE A 93 -12.14 6.12 13.26
C ILE A 93 -10.98 6.12 14.25
N ASP A 94 -9.76 6.19 13.73
CA ASP A 94 -8.53 6.25 14.52
C ASP A 94 -7.49 7.16 13.86
N THR A 95 -6.63 7.77 14.66
CA THR A 95 -5.50 8.57 14.16
C THR A 95 -4.26 7.71 14.14
N LEU A 96 -3.67 7.54 12.96
CA LEU A 96 -2.43 6.77 12.83
C LEU A 96 -1.25 7.54 13.47
N PRO A 97 -0.19 6.83 13.90
CA PRO A 97 1.00 7.50 14.43
C PRO A 97 1.61 8.49 13.42
N ASP A 98 1.80 9.73 13.87
CA ASP A 98 2.59 10.75 13.16
C ASP A 98 4.09 10.45 13.38
N ILE A 99 4.68 9.73 12.43
CA ILE A 99 6.08 9.27 12.46
C ILE A 99 7.00 10.39 11.99
N ASN A 100 6.57 11.18 11.02
CA ASN A 100 7.31 12.30 10.45
C ASN A 100 6.61 13.64 10.71
N THR A 101 6.72 14.10 11.96
CA THR A 101 6.16 15.37 12.42
C THR A 101 6.67 16.63 11.69
N SER A 102 7.62 16.50 10.77
CA SER A 102 8.21 17.62 10.01
C SER A 102 7.55 17.86 8.65
N ASP A 103 6.76 16.90 8.16
CA ASP A 103 6.02 17.08 6.90
C ASP A 103 4.74 17.91 7.07
N GLY A 104 4.29 18.12 8.32
CA GLY A 104 3.15 18.97 8.66
C GLY A 104 1.79 18.32 8.43
N SER A 105 1.77 17.03 8.12
CA SER A 105 0.58 16.23 7.87
C SER A 105 0.44 15.10 8.88
N TYR A 106 -0.74 14.48 8.94
CA TYR A 106 -0.97 13.24 9.70
C TYR A 106 -2.19 12.52 9.10
N VAL A 107 -2.39 11.25 9.46
CA VAL A 107 -3.45 10.42 8.85
C VAL A 107 -4.54 10.07 9.85
N ILE A 108 -5.78 10.38 9.49
CA ILE A 108 -6.99 9.85 10.13
C ILE A 108 -7.49 8.68 9.28
N SER A 109 -7.58 7.50 9.89
CA SER A 109 -8.14 6.30 9.29
C SER A 109 -9.62 6.21 9.62
N HIS A 110 -10.45 6.03 8.60
CA HIS A 110 -11.86 5.71 8.69
C HIS A 110 -12.06 4.33 8.08
N LYS A 111 -12.63 3.39 8.85
CA LYS A 111 -12.87 2.02 8.39
C LYS A 111 -14.31 1.63 8.64
N ASN A 112 -15.05 1.47 7.54
CA ASN A 112 -16.40 0.94 7.56
C ASN A 112 -16.36 -0.54 7.18
N THR A 113 -16.84 -1.39 8.09
CA THR A 113 -16.70 -2.85 8.02
C THR A 113 -18.05 -3.54 8.17
N ASN A 114 -18.04 -4.88 8.17
CA ASN A 114 -19.24 -5.72 8.22
C ASN A 114 -20.21 -5.41 7.05
N GLY A 115 -19.65 -5.22 5.85
CA GLY A 115 -20.41 -5.09 4.61
C GLY A 115 -20.82 -6.43 4.01
N VAL A 116 -21.60 -6.38 2.94
CA VAL A 116 -21.97 -7.55 2.14
C VAL A 116 -20.71 -8.28 1.66
N ASN A 117 -20.71 -9.62 1.74
CA ASN A 117 -19.54 -10.44 1.42
C ASN A 117 -18.27 -10.05 2.19
N ASN A 118 -18.41 -9.60 3.45
CA ASN A 118 -17.30 -9.08 4.27
C ASN A 118 -16.56 -7.90 3.64
N ASN A 119 -17.19 -7.18 2.71
CA ASN A 119 -16.57 -6.02 2.11
C ASN A 119 -16.33 -4.93 3.16
N GLU A 120 -15.21 -4.25 3.01
CA GLU A 120 -14.82 -3.10 3.83
C GLU A 120 -14.58 -1.89 2.93
N VAL A 121 -14.90 -0.71 3.46
CA VAL A 121 -14.69 0.59 2.82
C VAL A 121 -13.81 1.42 3.74
N TRP A 122 -12.58 1.69 3.31
CA TRP A 122 -11.58 2.41 4.08
C TRP A 122 -11.31 3.77 3.44
N LEU A 123 -11.06 4.77 4.27
CA LEU A 123 -10.57 6.08 3.85
C LEU A 123 -9.42 6.49 4.76
N TYR A 124 -8.27 6.75 4.18
CA TYR A 124 -7.19 7.48 4.85
C TYR A 124 -7.29 8.95 4.45
N GLU A 125 -7.79 9.74 5.39
CA GLU A 125 -7.79 11.20 5.34
C GLU A 125 -6.40 11.68 5.74
N VAL A 126 -5.63 12.16 4.76
CA VAL A 126 -4.30 12.74 4.99
C VAL A 126 -4.49 14.22 5.30
N VAL A 127 -4.60 14.56 6.58
CA VAL A 127 -4.85 15.91 7.06
C VAL A 127 -3.65 16.79 6.73
N ASN A 128 -3.92 17.95 6.14
CA ASN A 128 -2.95 18.87 5.52
C ASN A 128 -2.11 18.23 4.38
N GLY A 129 -2.50 17.05 3.88
CA GLY A 129 -1.87 16.40 2.75
C GLY A 129 -2.30 17.01 1.42
N GLY A 130 -1.39 17.05 0.44
CA GLY A 130 -1.66 17.56 -0.90
C GLY A 130 -2.05 16.48 -1.92
N HIS A 131 -1.87 16.80 -3.20
CA HIS A 131 -2.05 15.88 -4.32
C HIS A 131 -0.88 14.88 -4.45
N ASP A 132 -0.70 14.07 -3.41
CA ASP A 132 0.54 13.33 -3.17
C ASP A 132 0.31 11.82 -3.07
N TRP A 133 1.43 11.09 -3.13
CA TRP A 133 1.45 9.64 -2.88
C TRP A 133 2.15 9.46 -1.54
N PRO A 134 1.40 9.25 -0.44
CA PRO A 134 2.00 9.13 0.88
C PRO A 134 3.10 8.06 0.93
N GLY A 135 4.26 8.44 1.50
CA GLY A 135 5.48 7.66 1.57
C GLY A 135 6.44 7.86 0.38
N ALA A 136 6.00 8.53 -0.69
CA ALA A 136 6.88 9.00 -1.77
C ALA A 136 7.06 10.53 -1.73
N TYR A 137 5.97 11.28 -1.53
CA TYR A 137 5.92 12.73 -1.41
C TYR A 137 4.78 13.15 -0.47
N GLY A 138 4.80 14.39 0.02
CA GLY A 138 3.80 14.90 0.95
C GLY A 138 3.92 14.24 2.32
N ASN A 139 2.88 13.51 2.73
CA ASN A 139 2.87 12.74 3.96
C ASN A 139 3.88 11.57 3.92
N MET A 140 4.63 11.40 5.00
CA MET A 140 5.68 10.38 5.14
C MET A 140 5.44 9.46 6.35
N ASP A 141 4.24 9.48 6.93
CA ASP A 141 3.85 8.62 8.07
C ASP A 141 3.47 7.21 7.62
N ILE A 142 2.92 7.10 6.41
CA ILE A 142 2.49 5.85 5.82
C ILE A 142 3.21 5.61 4.49
N ASN A 143 3.25 4.35 4.06
CA ASN A 143 3.56 3.98 2.69
C ASN A 143 2.27 3.55 1.99
N ALA A 144 1.67 4.43 1.18
CA ALA A 144 0.40 4.13 0.52
C ALA A 144 0.44 2.85 -0.31
N SER A 145 1.59 2.51 -0.92
CA SER A 145 1.71 1.26 -1.69
C SER A 145 1.59 0.01 -0.81
N GLU A 146 2.15 0.08 0.40
CA GLU A 146 2.15 -1.02 1.36
C GLU A 146 0.77 -1.18 2.01
N GLU A 147 0.14 -0.06 2.39
CA GLU A 147 -1.24 -0.04 2.92
C GLU A 147 -2.22 -0.63 1.91
N ILE A 148 -2.13 -0.23 0.64
CA ILE A 148 -2.97 -0.76 -0.45
C ILE A 148 -2.73 -2.26 -0.66
N TRP A 149 -1.46 -2.68 -0.62
CA TRP A 149 -1.13 -4.08 -0.76
C TRP A 149 -1.70 -4.92 0.39
N ASN A 150 -1.62 -4.42 1.62
CA ASN A 150 -2.19 -5.07 2.79
C ASN A 150 -3.71 -5.18 2.67
N PHE A 151 -4.38 -4.09 2.26
CA PHE A 151 -5.82 -4.10 1.99
C PHE A 151 -6.22 -5.16 0.95
N PHE A 152 -5.54 -5.20 -0.21
CA PHE A 152 -5.85 -6.22 -1.22
C PHE A 152 -5.52 -7.64 -0.76
N THR A 153 -4.52 -7.82 0.09
CA THR A 153 -4.21 -9.13 0.68
C THR A 153 -5.37 -9.61 1.56
N LEU A 154 -5.94 -8.73 2.40
CA LEU A 154 -7.13 -9.05 3.20
C LEU A 154 -8.31 -9.50 2.32
N VAL A 155 -8.57 -8.77 1.24
CA VAL A 155 -9.65 -9.11 0.30
C VAL A 155 -9.43 -10.48 -0.35
N VAL A 156 -8.20 -10.77 -0.78
CA VAL A 156 -7.88 -12.06 -1.39
C VAL A 156 -8.00 -13.20 -0.37
N GLU A 157 -7.49 -13.02 0.84
CA GLU A 157 -7.55 -14.01 1.91
C GLU A 157 -8.99 -14.36 2.30
N ASP A 158 -9.85 -13.35 2.47
CA ASP A 158 -11.27 -13.55 2.76
C ASP A 158 -11.97 -14.29 1.60
N SER A 159 -11.71 -13.89 0.35
CA SER A 159 -12.28 -14.56 -0.84
C SER A 159 -11.88 -16.04 -0.98
N LEU A 160 -10.77 -16.43 -0.36
CA LEU A 160 -10.27 -17.81 -0.34
C LEU A 160 -10.65 -18.58 0.92
N ASN A 161 -11.43 -17.99 1.85
CA ASN A 161 -11.66 -18.51 3.21
C ASN A 161 -10.36 -18.85 3.95
N ILE A 162 -9.28 -18.13 3.65
CA ILE A 162 -8.04 -18.21 4.42
C ILE A 162 -8.22 -17.21 5.55
N HIS A 163 -8.93 -17.59 6.62
CA HIS A 163 -9.03 -16.77 7.82
C HIS A 163 -7.69 -16.79 8.57
N THR A 164 -6.73 -16.00 8.11
CA THR A 164 -5.57 -15.59 8.89
C THR A 164 -6.00 -14.39 9.71
N ALA A 165 -6.42 -14.65 10.97
CA ALA A 165 -6.83 -13.60 11.89
C ALA A 165 -5.70 -12.56 12.06
N PHE A 166 -5.89 -11.37 11.47
CA PHE A 166 -5.08 -10.19 11.75
C PHE A 166 -5.58 -9.56 13.06
N THR A 167 -5.20 -10.16 14.19
CA THR A 167 -5.25 -9.48 15.48
C THR A 167 -3.82 -9.11 15.84
N ASP A 168 -3.48 -7.82 15.78
CA ASP A 168 -2.44 -7.08 16.51
C ASP A 168 -1.32 -7.90 17.21
N HIS A 169 -0.65 -8.79 16.50
CA HIS A 169 0.28 -9.75 17.08
C HIS A 169 1.58 -9.70 16.31
N LEU A 170 2.67 -9.70 17.08
CA LEU A 170 4.00 -10.14 16.69
C LEU A 170 3.92 -11.09 15.50
N PRO A 171 4.72 -10.86 14.45
CA PRO A 171 4.55 -11.54 13.17
C PRO A 171 4.46 -13.06 13.38
N HIS A 172 3.43 -13.71 12.83
CA HIS A 172 3.09 -15.11 13.09
C HIS A 172 4.15 -16.13 12.63
N GLY A 173 5.25 -15.66 12.06
CA GLY A 173 6.40 -16.45 11.66
C GLY A 173 7.53 -15.57 11.13
N TYR A 174 8.60 -16.22 10.68
CA TYR A 174 9.64 -15.53 9.93
C TYR A 174 9.21 -15.41 8.46
N ILE A 175 9.19 -14.20 7.92
CA ILE A 175 8.78 -13.93 6.54
C ILE A 175 9.86 -13.08 5.85
N LEU A 176 10.29 -13.48 4.65
CA LEU A 176 11.04 -12.61 3.75
C LEU A 176 10.12 -12.16 2.63
N HIS A 177 9.94 -10.86 2.45
CA HIS A 177 9.11 -10.28 1.39
C HIS A 177 9.85 -10.23 0.05
N PRO A 178 9.13 -10.16 -1.08
CA PRO A 178 9.75 -9.82 -2.36
C PRO A 178 10.48 -8.48 -2.27
N ALA A 179 11.65 -8.39 -2.89
CA ALA A 179 12.38 -7.12 -3.01
C ALA A 179 11.52 -6.12 -3.80
N TYR A 180 11.44 -4.87 -3.34
CA TYR A 180 10.73 -3.81 -4.04
C TYR A 180 11.56 -2.51 -4.11
N PRO A 181 11.67 -1.86 -5.29
CA PRO A 181 11.23 -2.35 -6.60
C PRO A 181 12.00 -3.60 -7.06
N ASN A 182 11.43 -4.44 -7.94
CA ASN A 182 12.13 -5.54 -8.60
C ASN A 182 11.46 -5.86 -9.95
N PRO A 183 12.09 -5.59 -11.11
CA PRO A 183 13.47 -5.14 -11.29
C PRO A 183 13.78 -3.75 -10.70
N PHE A 184 15.05 -3.47 -10.36
CA PHE A 184 15.46 -2.23 -9.68
C PHE A 184 16.66 -1.53 -10.33
N ASN A 185 16.81 -0.22 -10.10
CA ASN A 185 17.97 0.57 -10.56
C ASN A 185 18.18 1.84 -9.71
N PRO A 186 19.30 2.02 -8.98
CA PRO A 186 20.24 1.01 -8.50
C PRO A 186 19.85 0.47 -7.12
N SER A 187 18.72 0.91 -6.54
CA SER A 187 18.31 0.56 -5.18
C SER A 187 17.03 -0.26 -5.09
N THR A 188 17.02 -1.21 -4.15
CA THR A 188 15.84 -1.99 -3.75
C THR A 188 15.78 -2.11 -2.23
N THR A 189 14.57 -2.23 -1.70
CA THR A 189 14.33 -2.53 -0.28
C THR A 189 14.05 -4.02 -0.11
N LEU A 190 14.68 -4.62 0.91
CA LEU A 190 14.42 -5.98 1.36
C LEU A 190 13.68 -5.91 2.70
N SER A 191 12.40 -6.24 2.71
CA SER A 191 11.55 -6.26 3.91
C SER A 191 11.41 -7.68 4.47
N TYR A 192 11.38 -7.81 5.79
CA TYR A 192 11.27 -9.10 6.48
C TYR A 192 10.66 -8.93 7.86
N GLU A 193 10.10 -10.02 8.37
CA GLU A 193 9.43 -10.09 9.68
C GLU A 193 10.13 -11.10 10.57
N LEU A 194 10.28 -10.74 11.85
CA LEU A 194 10.90 -11.56 12.88
C LEU A 194 9.88 -11.88 13.97
N LEU A 195 9.50 -13.15 14.12
CA LEU A 195 8.58 -13.62 15.18
C LEU A 195 9.09 -13.27 16.58
N GLU A 196 10.39 -13.41 16.79
CA GLU A 196 11.08 -13.15 18.05
C GLU A 196 12.45 -12.53 17.80
N GLN A 197 13.10 -12.06 18.86
CA GLN A 197 14.47 -11.56 18.78
C GLN A 197 15.39 -12.66 18.21
N ALA A 198 16.09 -12.36 17.13
CA ALA A 198 16.93 -13.32 16.44
C ALA A 198 18.23 -12.69 15.93
N TYR A 199 19.26 -13.52 15.78
CA TYR A 199 20.46 -13.14 15.04
C TYR A 199 20.16 -13.18 13.55
N VAL A 200 20.12 -12.02 12.91
CA VAL A 200 19.78 -11.86 11.50
C VAL A 200 21.04 -11.70 10.66
N ASN A 201 21.14 -12.52 9.62
CA ASN A 201 22.15 -12.42 8.61
C ASN A 201 21.50 -12.33 7.23
N ILE A 202 21.71 -11.22 6.52
CA ILE A 202 21.22 -11.02 5.15
C ILE A 202 22.41 -10.87 4.22
N ILE A 203 22.53 -11.81 3.27
CA ILE A 203 23.63 -11.87 2.31
C ILE A 203 23.07 -11.83 0.88
N ILE A 204 23.73 -11.06 0.04
CA ILE A 204 23.52 -11.04 -1.41
C ILE A 204 24.53 -11.95 -2.09
N TYR A 205 24.06 -12.78 -3.01
CA TYR A 205 24.84 -13.68 -3.84
C TYR A 205 24.63 -13.36 -5.33
N ASP A 206 25.63 -13.66 -6.14
CA ASP A 206 25.45 -13.77 -7.59
C ASP A 206 24.89 -15.15 -8.00
N LEU A 207 24.60 -15.33 -9.29
CA LEU A 207 24.09 -16.59 -9.84
C LEU A 207 25.04 -17.79 -9.68
N LEU A 208 26.33 -17.56 -9.41
CA LEU A 208 27.30 -18.61 -9.13
C LEU A 208 27.35 -18.97 -7.63
N GLY A 209 26.49 -18.34 -6.81
CA GLY A 209 26.45 -18.55 -5.36
C GLY A 209 27.60 -17.86 -4.62
N ARG A 210 28.33 -16.95 -5.26
CA ARG A 210 29.41 -16.19 -4.60
C ARG A 210 28.79 -15.06 -3.79
N GLN A 211 29.19 -14.92 -2.54
CA GLN A 211 28.79 -13.79 -1.71
C GLN A 211 29.32 -12.48 -2.33
N VAL A 212 28.42 -11.52 -2.46
CA VAL A 212 28.67 -10.20 -3.05
C VAL A 212 28.61 -9.11 -1.98
N LYS A 213 27.64 -9.19 -1.07
CA LYS A 213 27.42 -8.19 -0.02
C LYS A 213 26.83 -8.84 1.23
N SER A 214 27.36 -8.50 2.41
CA SER A 214 26.65 -8.70 3.69
C SER A 214 25.88 -7.42 4.03
N LEU A 215 24.55 -7.48 4.06
CA LEU A 215 23.69 -6.32 4.35
C LEU A 215 23.41 -6.17 5.85
N ILE A 216 23.08 -7.27 6.51
CA ILE A 216 22.77 -7.33 7.94
C ILE A 216 23.56 -8.48 8.55
N ASN A 217 24.12 -8.27 9.73
CA ASN A 217 24.85 -9.30 10.47
C ASN A 217 24.84 -9.03 11.98
N GLN A 218 23.65 -8.96 12.57
CA GLN A 218 23.45 -8.57 13.97
C GLN A 218 22.16 -9.14 14.56
N THR A 219 22.06 -9.11 15.88
CA THR A 219 20.79 -9.39 16.58
C THR A 219 19.80 -8.25 16.35
N GLN A 220 18.54 -8.59 16.10
CA GLN A 220 17.43 -7.66 15.97
C GLN A 220 16.23 -8.17 16.77
N ASP A 221 15.48 -7.25 17.35
CA ASP A 221 14.22 -7.56 18.06
C ASP A 221 13.12 -7.96 17.09
N ALA A 222 12.05 -8.57 17.63
CA ALA A 222 10.87 -8.97 16.87
C ALA A 222 10.22 -7.81 16.08
N GLY A 223 9.37 -8.17 15.12
CA GLY A 223 8.58 -7.24 14.32
C GLY A 223 9.08 -7.07 12.88
N PHE A 224 8.47 -6.11 12.20
CA PHE A 224 8.77 -5.73 10.82
C PHE A 224 10.11 -4.99 10.74
N LYS A 225 10.94 -5.37 9.77
CA LYS A 225 12.26 -4.80 9.50
C LYS A 225 12.47 -4.62 8.00
N SER A 226 13.33 -3.69 7.63
CA SER A 226 13.74 -3.50 6.24
C SER A 226 15.20 -3.08 6.12
N VAL A 227 15.81 -3.36 4.97
CA VAL A 227 17.16 -2.89 4.63
C VAL A 227 17.23 -2.53 3.15
N ILE A 228 17.87 -1.39 2.84
CA ILE A 228 18.08 -0.93 1.46
C ILE A 228 19.40 -1.49 0.94
N TRP A 229 19.38 -2.03 -0.28
CA TRP A 229 20.59 -2.36 -1.02
C TRP A 229 20.71 -1.51 -2.27
N ASN A 230 21.87 -0.87 -2.43
CA ASN A 230 22.17 0.08 -3.51
C ASN A 230 23.03 -0.53 -4.65
N ALA A 231 22.89 -1.83 -4.91
CA ALA A 231 23.63 -2.54 -5.95
C ALA A 231 25.18 -2.46 -5.82
N THR A 232 25.70 -2.37 -4.61
CA THR A 232 27.15 -2.40 -4.35
C THR A 232 27.60 -3.71 -3.70
N ASN A 233 28.89 -4.06 -3.87
CA ASN A 233 29.52 -5.14 -3.13
C ASN A 233 30.09 -4.70 -1.78
N ASP A 234 30.72 -5.62 -1.04
CA ASP A 234 31.36 -5.32 0.26
C ASP A 234 32.46 -4.24 0.18
N TYR A 235 33.06 -4.03 -1.00
CA TYR A 235 34.05 -2.98 -1.25
C TYR A 235 33.44 -1.65 -1.71
N GLY A 236 32.11 -1.52 -1.70
CA GLY A 236 31.39 -0.32 -2.15
C GLY A 236 31.40 -0.11 -3.67
N LYS A 237 31.84 -1.11 -4.46
CA LYS A 237 31.86 -1.00 -5.92
C LYS A 237 30.48 -1.33 -6.52
N PRO A 238 29.98 -0.56 -7.49
CA PRO A 238 28.75 -0.88 -8.21
C PRO A 238 28.85 -2.22 -8.92
N LEU A 239 27.72 -2.91 -9.00
CA LEU A 239 27.58 -4.19 -9.67
C LEU A 239 27.03 -4.03 -11.09
N SER A 240 27.16 -5.09 -11.90
CA SER A 240 26.63 -5.12 -13.26
C SER A 240 25.16 -5.53 -13.25
N ALA A 241 24.39 -5.05 -14.22
CA ALA A 241 23.02 -5.51 -14.43
C ALA A 241 22.97 -7.05 -14.56
N GLY A 242 21.96 -7.67 -13.96
CA GLY A 242 21.87 -9.12 -13.87
C GLY A 242 20.96 -9.59 -12.75
N VAL A 243 20.88 -10.91 -12.61
CA VAL A 243 20.11 -11.55 -11.53
C VAL A 243 21.01 -11.76 -10.32
N TYR A 244 20.47 -11.44 -9.15
CA TYR A 244 21.09 -11.65 -7.84
C TYR A 244 20.14 -12.45 -6.96
N LEU A 245 20.70 -13.15 -5.98
CA LEU A 245 19.95 -13.84 -4.94
C LEU A 245 20.19 -13.12 -3.61
N TYR A 246 19.15 -12.96 -2.81
CA TYR A 246 19.30 -12.52 -1.42
C TYR A 246 18.79 -13.61 -0.51
N GLN A 247 19.56 -13.91 0.54
CA GLN A 247 19.22 -14.88 1.56
C GLN A 247 19.13 -14.17 2.90
N ILE A 248 18.08 -14.47 3.65
CA ILE A 248 17.99 -14.17 5.07
C ILE A 248 18.21 -15.46 5.86
N ARG A 249 18.95 -15.37 6.95
CA ARG A 249 18.99 -16.37 8.02
C ARG A 249 18.65 -15.68 9.35
N ALA A 250 17.66 -16.20 10.05
CA ALA A 250 17.25 -15.76 11.38
C ALA A 250 16.98 -16.99 12.25
N GLY A 251 17.94 -17.36 13.13
CA GLY A 251 17.88 -18.65 13.81
C GLY A 251 17.88 -19.83 12.84
N GLU A 252 16.89 -20.72 12.95
CA GLU A 252 16.69 -21.87 12.03
C GLU A 252 16.01 -21.48 10.71
N PHE A 253 15.42 -20.29 10.63
CA PHE A 253 14.77 -19.82 9.41
C PHE A 253 15.81 -19.42 8.37
N VAL A 254 15.71 -20.00 7.18
CA VAL A 254 16.51 -19.63 6.01
C VAL A 254 15.59 -19.51 4.80
N GLN A 255 15.57 -18.34 4.18
CA GLN A 255 14.82 -18.12 2.94
C GLN A 255 15.69 -17.40 1.93
N THR A 256 15.62 -17.84 0.66
CA THR A 256 16.34 -17.22 -0.45
C THR A 256 15.34 -16.78 -1.52
N LYS A 257 15.52 -15.57 -2.05
CA LYS A 257 14.72 -15.03 -3.14
C LYS A 257 15.62 -14.41 -4.20
N LYS A 258 15.07 -14.19 -5.40
CA LYS A 258 15.78 -13.60 -6.55
C LYS A 258 15.36 -12.15 -6.79
N MET A 259 16.29 -11.35 -7.30
CA MET A 259 16.05 -9.97 -7.72
C MET A 259 16.84 -9.64 -8.99
N VAL A 260 16.39 -8.64 -9.74
CA VAL A 260 16.96 -8.27 -11.04
C VAL A 260 17.43 -6.81 -11.00
N LEU A 261 18.73 -6.60 -11.13
CA LEU A 261 19.34 -5.28 -11.26
C LEU A 261 19.34 -4.85 -12.73
N LEU A 262 18.78 -3.68 -13.01
CA LEU A 262 18.84 -2.99 -14.29
C LEU A 262 19.97 -1.95 -14.31
N LYS A 263 20.30 -1.45 -15.50
CA LYS A 263 21.20 -0.32 -15.73
C LYS A 263 20.41 0.84 -16.32
#